data_AF-A0A1C6CID6-F1
#
_entry.id   AF-A0A1C6CID6-F1
#
_cell.length_a   1.000
_cell.length_b   1.000
_cell.length_c   1.000
_cell.angle_alpha   90.00
_cell.angle_beta   90.00
_cell.angle_gamma   90.00
#
_symmetry.space_group_name_H-M   'P 1'
#
loop_
_entity.id
_entity.type
_entity.pdbx_description
1 polymer ?
#
loop_
_entity_poly.entity_id
_entity_poly.type
_entity_poly.pdbx_seq_one_letter_code
_entity_poly.pdbx_strand_id
1 'polypeptide(L)'
;MLLWPSEDMDFWKIESDEDIVTVKWSHNYFEDYKILSYQFFECGNRTFDEVIEDVNDNIKSDMWFLPGIFLIRQSIELGLKALLCRIYNKNKDIQNTFEECCHDVSKLFQKYIVIGEENYLTNKEREWLINYLLSLEDVDSKSDMFRFPFEDEFLSKYQGKFLDNVGVANNLLQAFALVKKCLKKGIPDDENKFNETLEPEFFIFAPHGFGNCWLRQQLSDEGFHVKVNGYISVIDFIYNNQQISKETKFYPLMFMFRNTIELCLKRLFYSTVDNGVPLKVFYSKRKSHLIKKDLWKNVKPVILRYANSSGNDTEVVDIAERLINEINALDKNGDNFRYPTSYSLEYRFDDKILDLNNVYKYFKALINFFDGCASMLDAIAEYQSEMQAEYEAEMDWN
;
A
#
# COMPACT_ATOMS: atom_id res chain seq x y z
N MET A 1 19.93 13.18 11.26
CA MET A 1 19.46 14.46 10.67
C MET A 1 18.26 14.12 9.81
N LEU A 2 17.09 14.75 10.03
CA LEU A 2 15.90 14.51 9.20
C LEU A 2 16.16 15.04 7.78
N LEU A 3 15.81 14.24 6.77
CA LEU A 3 15.88 14.64 5.37
C LEU A 3 14.71 15.60 5.08
N TRP A 4 15.00 16.73 4.45
CA TRP A 4 14.00 17.74 4.05
C TRP A 4 14.12 18.02 2.55
N PRO A 5 13.02 18.42 1.87
CA PRO A 5 13.08 18.82 0.48
C PRO A 5 14.10 19.93 0.26
N SER A 6 14.96 19.77 -0.74
CA SER A 6 15.97 20.77 -1.13
C SER A 6 16.01 20.95 -2.65
N GLU A 7 16.54 22.09 -3.10
CA GLU A 7 16.50 22.45 -4.52
C GLU A 7 17.29 21.50 -5.43
N ASP A 8 18.34 20.88 -4.90
CA ASP A 8 19.20 19.94 -5.61
C ASP A 8 18.62 18.51 -5.72
N MET A 9 17.46 18.25 -5.11
CA MET A 9 16.80 16.94 -5.23
C MET A 9 16.25 16.73 -6.65
N ASP A 10 16.72 15.65 -7.26
CA ASP A 10 16.28 15.12 -8.55
C ASP A 10 16.09 13.61 -8.41
N PHE A 11 14.90 13.13 -8.77
CA PHE A 11 14.51 11.73 -8.69
C PHE A 11 15.43 10.82 -9.54
N TRP A 12 15.92 11.33 -10.66
CA TRP A 12 16.71 10.57 -11.63
C TRP A 12 18.22 10.64 -11.40
N LYS A 13 18.66 11.41 -10.41
CA LYS A 13 20.08 11.55 -10.09
C LYS A 13 20.65 10.21 -9.63
N ILE A 14 21.81 9.85 -10.20
CA ILE A 14 22.63 8.73 -9.75
C ILE A 14 23.75 9.33 -8.91
N GLU A 15 23.74 9.07 -7.60
CA GLU A 15 24.75 9.54 -6.67
C GLU A 15 25.87 8.51 -6.47
N SER A 16 25.54 7.23 -6.59
CA SER A 16 26.47 6.11 -6.44
C SER A 16 26.13 4.96 -7.38
N ASP A 17 27.15 4.29 -7.91
CA ASP A 17 26.99 3.06 -8.68
C ASP A 17 26.61 1.86 -7.80
N GLU A 18 26.80 1.96 -6.48
CA GLU A 18 26.53 0.86 -5.55
C GLU A 18 25.04 0.53 -5.44
N ASP A 19 24.16 1.54 -5.52
CA ASP A 19 22.71 1.43 -5.32
C ASP A 19 21.90 1.44 -6.62
N ILE A 20 22.55 1.18 -7.76
CA ILE A 20 21.89 1.14 -9.05
C ILE A 20 20.92 -0.05 -9.15
N VAL A 21 19.71 0.24 -9.62
CA VAL A 21 18.71 -0.73 -10.06
C VAL A 21 18.41 -0.48 -11.53
N THR A 22 18.48 -1.54 -12.34
CA THR A 22 18.02 -1.51 -13.73
C THR A 22 16.65 -2.14 -13.82
N VAL A 23 15.64 -1.32 -14.16
CA VAL A 23 14.30 -1.79 -14.47
C VAL A 23 14.20 -2.09 -15.95
N LYS A 24 14.13 -3.37 -16.28
CA LYS A 24 13.99 -3.85 -17.64
C LYS A 24 13.10 -5.07 -17.70
N TRP A 25 11.96 -4.94 -18.36
CA TRP A 25 11.03 -6.04 -18.56
C TRP A 25 11.46 -6.94 -19.71
N SER A 26 11.06 -8.21 -19.65
CA SER A 26 11.34 -9.17 -20.72
C SER A 26 10.42 -9.00 -21.93
N HIS A 27 9.35 -8.21 -21.78
CA HIS A 27 8.23 -8.12 -22.72
C HIS A 27 7.50 -9.45 -22.92
N ASN A 28 7.55 -10.32 -21.91
CA ASN A 28 6.76 -11.52 -21.80
C ASN A 28 5.82 -11.37 -20.60
N TYR A 29 4.53 -11.16 -20.87
CA TYR A 29 3.56 -10.88 -19.81
C TYR A 29 3.51 -11.96 -18.72
N PHE A 30 3.67 -13.24 -19.07
CA PHE A 30 3.70 -14.30 -18.06
C PHE A 30 4.91 -14.13 -17.13
N GLU A 31 6.12 -14.03 -17.69
CA GLU A 31 7.34 -13.93 -16.88
C GLU A 31 7.40 -12.61 -16.10
N ASP A 32 6.96 -11.50 -16.69
CA ASP A 32 7.02 -10.19 -16.05
C ASP A 32 6.01 -10.05 -14.89
N TYR A 33 4.78 -10.54 -15.04
CA TYR A 33 3.83 -10.59 -13.92
C TYR A 33 4.27 -11.60 -12.85
N LYS A 34 4.85 -12.74 -13.27
CA LYS A 34 5.35 -13.77 -12.34
C LYS A 34 6.52 -13.25 -11.50
N ILE A 35 7.51 -12.60 -12.10
CA ILE A 35 8.64 -12.07 -11.33
C ILE A 35 8.17 -10.96 -10.38
N LEU A 36 7.29 -10.07 -10.82
CA LEU A 36 6.71 -9.04 -9.94
C LEU A 36 5.92 -9.67 -8.78
N SER A 37 5.20 -10.77 -9.02
CA SER A 37 4.53 -11.52 -7.94
C SER A 37 5.53 -12.00 -6.88
N TYR A 38 6.69 -12.52 -7.29
CA TYR A 38 7.73 -12.96 -6.35
C TYR A 38 8.36 -11.79 -5.59
N GLN A 39 8.52 -10.63 -6.24
CA GLN A 39 9.04 -9.42 -5.61
C GLN A 39 8.14 -8.93 -4.47
N PHE A 40 6.83 -8.82 -4.72
CA PHE A 40 5.84 -8.47 -3.70
C PHE A 40 5.76 -9.54 -2.60
N PHE A 41 5.81 -10.82 -2.95
CA PHE A 41 5.81 -11.91 -1.99
C PHE A 41 7.00 -11.85 -1.04
N GLU A 42 8.23 -11.72 -1.56
CA GLU A 42 9.43 -11.69 -0.72
C GLU A 42 9.38 -10.53 0.28
N CYS A 43 8.98 -9.33 -0.18
CA CYS A 43 8.83 -8.17 0.70
C CYS A 43 7.75 -8.37 1.77
N GLY A 44 6.60 -8.94 1.40
CA GLY A 44 5.52 -9.23 2.34
C GLY A 44 5.88 -10.32 3.33
N ASN A 45 6.56 -11.39 2.89
CA ASN A 45 6.96 -12.51 3.74
C ASN A 45 7.95 -12.05 4.80
N ARG A 46 8.98 -11.30 4.40
CA ARG A 46 9.95 -10.72 5.34
C ARG A 46 9.31 -9.76 6.33
N THR A 47 8.28 -9.03 5.90
CA THR A 47 7.51 -8.16 6.81
C THR A 47 6.74 -9.00 7.83
N PHE A 48 6.12 -10.12 7.43
CA PHE A 48 5.46 -11.03 8.37
C PHE A 48 6.44 -11.71 9.31
N ASP A 49 7.60 -12.16 8.83
CA ASP A 49 8.66 -12.72 9.70
C ASP A 49 9.00 -11.73 10.81
N GLU A 50 9.27 -10.46 10.47
CA GLU A 50 9.63 -9.41 11.43
C GLU A 50 8.49 -9.08 12.41
N VAL A 51 7.24 -9.12 11.96
CA VAL A 51 6.06 -8.88 12.81
C VAL A 51 5.83 -10.04 13.79
N ILE A 52 5.99 -11.28 13.33
CA ILE A 52 5.70 -12.49 14.11
C ILE A 52 6.83 -12.80 15.11
N GLU A 53 8.08 -12.51 14.75
CA GLU A 53 9.23 -12.73 15.65
C GLU A 53 9.21 -11.80 16.88
N ASP A 54 8.57 -10.63 16.78
CA ASP A 54 8.53 -9.62 17.84
C ASP A 54 7.12 -9.40 18.40
N VAL A 55 6.58 -10.44 19.03
CA VAL A 55 5.21 -10.47 19.60
C VAL A 55 4.92 -9.39 20.65
N ASN A 56 5.95 -8.71 21.17
CA ASN A 56 5.79 -7.65 22.18
C ASN A 56 5.70 -6.25 21.54
N ASP A 57 5.96 -6.12 20.25
CA ASP A 57 5.88 -4.85 19.54
C ASP A 57 4.47 -4.67 18.94
N ASN A 58 3.65 -3.91 19.67
CA ASN A 58 2.30 -3.57 19.21
C ASN A 58 2.32 -2.68 17.96
N ILE A 59 3.38 -1.90 17.70
CA ILE A 59 3.49 -1.10 16.46
C ILE A 59 3.63 -2.03 15.27
N LYS A 60 4.46 -3.07 15.38
CA LYS A 60 4.56 -4.09 14.34
C LYS A 60 3.24 -4.84 14.15
N SER A 61 2.65 -5.29 15.25
CA SER A 61 1.38 -6.05 15.21
C SER A 61 0.22 -5.23 14.65
N ASP A 62 0.07 -3.97 15.04
CA ASP A 62 -1.09 -3.15 14.70
C ASP A 62 -0.90 -2.35 13.41
N MET A 63 0.35 -2.02 13.05
CA MET A 63 0.64 -1.10 11.93
C MET A 63 1.41 -1.76 10.79
N TRP A 64 2.45 -2.56 11.05
CA TRP A 64 3.27 -3.18 9.97
C TRP A 64 2.57 -4.38 9.34
N PHE A 65 1.77 -5.08 10.14
CA PHE A 65 0.98 -6.22 9.69
C PHE A 65 0.06 -5.86 8.51
N LEU A 66 -0.52 -4.66 8.50
CA LEU A 66 -1.47 -4.23 7.46
C LEU A 66 -0.79 -4.05 6.07
N PRO A 67 0.33 -3.31 5.92
CA PRO A 67 1.13 -3.36 4.69
C PRO A 67 1.59 -4.77 4.31
N GLY A 68 1.96 -5.61 5.28
CA GLY A 68 2.33 -7.01 5.04
C GLY A 68 1.22 -7.81 4.34
N ILE A 69 -0.02 -7.68 4.84
CA ILE A 69 -1.22 -8.24 4.21
C ILE A 69 -1.34 -7.75 2.76
N PHE A 70 -1.23 -6.43 2.54
CA PHE A 70 -1.34 -5.88 1.20
C PHE A 70 -0.27 -6.45 0.24
N LEU A 71 0.99 -6.54 0.67
CA LEU A 71 2.09 -7.04 -0.16
C LEU A 71 1.85 -8.49 -0.61
N ILE A 72 1.43 -9.38 0.31
CA ILE A 72 1.11 -10.77 -0.05
C ILE A 72 -0.18 -10.86 -0.88
N ARG A 73 -1.21 -10.07 -0.56
CA ARG A 73 -2.43 -10.04 -1.36
C ARG A 73 -2.15 -9.58 -2.80
N GLN A 74 -1.27 -8.59 -2.97
CA GLN A 74 -0.83 -8.11 -4.29
C GLN A 74 -0.01 -9.18 -5.03
N SER A 75 0.83 -9.95 -4.33
CA SER A 75 1.57 -11.06 -4.95
C SER A 75 0.63 -12.14 -5.48
N ILE A 76 -0.42 -12.49 -4.73
CA ILE A 76 -1.47 -13.43 -5.18
C ILE A 76 -2.14 -12.91 -6.45
N GLU A 77 -2.59 -11.66 -6.48
CA GLU A 77 -3.22 -11.07 -7.68
C GLU A 77 -2.29 -11.13 -8.89
N LEU A 78 -1.03 -10.74 -8.72
CA LEU A 78 -0.02 -10.75 -9.79
C LEU A 78 0.27 -12.17 -10.29
N GLY A 79 0.36 -13.14 -9.38
CA GLY A 79 0.55 -14.54 -9.73
C GLY A 79 -0.63 -15.09 -10.54
N LEU A 80 -1.86 -14.78 -10.15
CA LEU A 80 -3.06 -15.16 -10.90
C LEU A 80 -3.11 -14.48 -12.27
N LYS A 81 -2.74 -13.19 -12.36
CA LYS A 81 -2.63 -12.47 -13.62
C LYS A 81 -1.56 -13.07 -14.54
N ALA A 82 -0.42 -13.48 -14.00
CA ALA A 82 0.60 -14.21 -14.75
C ALA A 82 0.03 -15.53 -15.32
N LEU A 83 -0.67 -16.32 -14.51
CA LEU A 83 -1.31 -17.56 -14.97
C LEU A 83 -2.27 -17.32 -16.15
N LEU A 84 -3.06 -16.25 -16.10
CA LEU A 84 -3.94 -15.86 -17.20
C LEU A 84 -3.14 -15.46 -18.45
N CYS A 85 -2.06 -14.68 -18.30
CA CYS A 85 -1.14 -14.35 -19.40
C CYS A 85 -0.50 -15.59 -20.04
N ARG A 86 -0.31 -16.68 -19.28
CA ARG A 86 0.22 -17.95 -19.80
C ARG A 86 -0.79 -18.71 -20.65
N ILE A 87 -2.06 -18.75 -20.24
CA ILE A 87 -3.08 -19.58 -20.89
C ILE A 87 -3.77 -18.86 -22.06
N TYR A 88 -3.82 -17.53 -22.06
CA TYR A 88 -4.42 -16.77 -23.15
C TYR A 88 -3.43 -16.56 -24.30
N ASN A 89 -3.88 -16.90 -25.51
CA ASN A 89 -3.08 -16.76 -26.72
C ASN A 89 -3.23 -15.37 -27.40
N LYS A 90 -4.18 -14.54 -26.96
CA LYS A 90 -4.45 -13.23 -27.57
C LYS A 90 -4.46 -12.15 -26.51
N ASN A 91 -3.76 -11.05 -26.80
CA ASN A 91 -3.73 -9.86 -25.95
C ASN A 91 -5.13 -9.37 -25.60
N LYS A 92 -6.06 -9.35 -26.56
CA LYS A 92 -7.44 -8.91 -26.32
C LYS A 92 -8.15 -9.72 -25.23
N ASP A 93 -7.88 -11.02 -25.12
CA ASP A 93 -8.51 -11.86 -24.11
C ASP A 93 -7.92 -11.60 -22.71
N ILE A 94 -6.61 -11.34 -22.64
CA ILE A 94 -5.92 -10.87 -21.41
C ILE A 94 -6.51 -9.52 -20.97
N GLN A 95 -6.58 -8.55 -21.88
CA GLN A 95 -7.10 -7.19 -21.63
C GLN A 95 -8.53 -7.24 -21.09
N ASN A 96 -9.43 -7.93 -21.82
CA ASN A 96 -10.83 -8.09 -21.41
C ASN A 96 -10.94 -8.74 -20.03
N THR A 97 -10.12 -9.77 -19.75
CA THR A 97 -10.17 -10.45 -18.45
C THR A 97 -9.65 -9.56 -17.33
N PHE A 98 -8.58 -8.80 -17.57
CA PHE A 98 -8.06 -7.87 -16.57
C PHE A 98 -9.07 -6.76 -16.28
N GLU A 99 -9.75 -6.23 -17.29
CA GLU A 99 -10.82 -5.23 -17.12
C GLU A 99 -12.05 -5.80 -16.42
N GLU A 100 -12.45 -7.04 -16.72
CA GLU A 100 -13.61 -7.71 -16.10
C GLU A 100 -13.34 -8.06 -14.63
N CYS A 101 -12.17 -8.63 -14.34
CA CYS A 101 -11.83 -9.08 -12.99
C CYS A 101 -11.25 -7.95 -12.13
N CYS A 102 -10.60 -6.95 -12.73
CA CYS A 102 -9.87 -5.89 -12.05
C CYS A 102 -8.86 -6.42 -11.01
N HIS A 103 -9.26 -6.40 -9.74
CA HIS A 103 -8.48 -6.82 -8.58
C HIS A 103 -9.00 -8.13 -7.97
N ASP A 104 -10.18 -8.61 -8.38
CA ASP A 104 -10.89 -9.72 -7.74
C ASP A 104 -10.13 -11.05 -7.93
N VAL A 105 -9.45 -11.50 -6.87
CA VAL A 105 -8.58 -12.67 -6.95
C VAL A 105 -9.37 -13.97 -7.09
N SER A 106 -10.60 -14.01 -6.57
CA SER A 106 -11.49 -15.14 -6.76
C SER A 106 -11.89 -15.30 -8.22
N LYS A 107 -12.33 -14.21 -8.88
CA LYS A 107 -12.65 -14.23 -10.31
C LYS A 107 -11.45 -14.54 -11.18
N LEU A 108 -10.27 -13.96 -10.89
CA LEU A 108 -9.05 -14.26 -11.64
C LEU A 108 -8.72 -15.77 -11.58
N PHE A 109 -8.81 -16.37 -10.40
CA PHE A 109 -8.57 -17.81 -10.24
C PHE A 109 -9.65 -18.65 -10.90
N GLN A 110 -10.93 -18.26 -10.79
CA GLN A 110 -12.03 -18.92 -11.49
C GLN A 110 -11.85 -18.93 -13.02
N LYS A 111 -11.42 -17.81 -13.61
CA LYS A 111 -11.11 -17.75 -15.05
C LYS A 111 -9.96 -18.70 -15.40
N TYR A 112 -8.91 -18.73 -14.58
CA TYR A 112 -7.78 -19.64 -14.78
C TYR A 112 -8.19 -21.11 -14.75
N ILE A 113 -9.02 -21.55 -13.79
CA ILE A 113 -9.44 -22.96 -13.70
C ILE A 113 -10.44 -23.39 -14.77
N VAL A 114 -11.25 -22.45 -15.30
CA VAL A 114 -12.26 -22.75 -16.33
C VAL A 114 -11.63 -22.78 -17.72
N ILE A 115 -10.71 -21.86 -17.99
CA ILE A 115 -10.09 -21.69 -19.32
C ILE A 115 -8.81 -22.53 -19.42
N GLY A 116 -8.08 -22.68 -18.32
CA GLY A 116 -6.85 -23.44 -18.26
C GLY A 116 -7.12 -24.93 -18.38
N GLU A 117 -6.47 -25.57 -19.36
CA GLU A 117 -6.37 -27.03 -19.42
C GLU A 117 -5.36 -27.59 -18.40
N GLU A 118 -4.59 -26.70 -17.76
CA GLU A 118 -3.55 -27.05 -16.80
C GLU A 118 -4.14 -27.32 -15.40
N ASN A 119 -3.84 -28.50 -14.84
CA ASN A 119 -4.25 -28.88 -13.50
C ASN A 119 -3.05 -29.28 -12.63
N TYR A 120 -2.54 -28.32 -11.85
CA TYR A 120 -1.37 -28.52 -10.97
C TYR A 120 -1.72 -28.67 -9.48
N LEU A 121 -2.98 -28.46 -9.11
CA LEU A 121 -3.46 -28.59 -7.74
C LEU A 121 -4.24 -29.89 -7.57
N THR A 122 -4.10 -30.53 -6.42
CA THR A 122 -5.04 -31.57 -5.99
C THR A 122 -6.43 -30.98 -5.78
N ASN A 123 -7.46 -31.83 -5.73
CA ASN A 123 -8.83 -31.35 -5.48
C ASN A 123 -8.94 -30.61 -4.14
N LYS A 124 -8.28 -31.11 -3.08
CA LYS A 124 -8.25 -30.46 -1.76
C LYS A 124 -7.58 -29.10 -1.80
N GLU A 125 -6.38 -28.99 -2.39
CA GLU A 125 -5.67 -27.72 -2.54
C GLU A 125 -6.50 -26.69 -3.33
N ARG A 126 -7.14 -27.14 -4.41
CA ARG A 126 -7.99 -26.30 -5.25
C ARG A 126 -9.21 -25.79 -4.47
N GLU A 127 -9.93 -26.69 -3.80
CA GLU A 127 -11.12 -26.35 -3.02
C GLU A 127 -10.77 -25.37 -1.89
N TRP A 128 -9.68 -25.63 -1.18
CA TRP A 128 -9.16 -24.72 -0.16
C TRP A 128 -8.88 -23.33 -0.73
N LEU A 129 -8.17 -23.24 -1.86
CA LEU A 129 -7.84 -21.96 -2.47
C LEU A 129 -9.09 -21.22 -2.97
N ILE A 130 -10.07 -21.91 -3.54
CA ILE A 130 -11.35 -21.29 -3.95
C ILE A 130 -12.03 -20.64 -2.75
N ASN A 131 -12.19 -21.39 -1.66
CA ASN A 131 -12.88 -20.91 -0.47
C ASN A 131 -12.11 -19.74 0.18
N TYR A 132 -10.79 -19.84 0.23
CA TYR A 132 -9.94 -18.79 0.79
C TYR A 132 -10.02 -17.48 -0.01
N LEU A 133 -9.91 -17.56 -1.34
CA LEU A 133 -10.00 -16.37 -2.19
C LEU A 133 -11.39 -15.74 -2.14
N LEU A 134 -12.46 -16.52 -1.96
CA LEU A 134 -13.80 -15.98 -1.70
C LEU A 134 -13.86 -15.22 -0.36
N SER A 135 -13.35 -15.82 0.73
CA SER A 135 -13.28 -15.17 2.05
C SER A 135 -12.44 -13.89 2.04
N LEU A 136 -11.36 -13.84 1.25
CA LEU A 136 -10.55 -12.64 1.05
C LEU A 136 -11.36 -11.53 0.36
N GLU A 137 -12.09 -11.85 -0.71
CA GLU A 137 -12.88 -10.87 -1.47
C GLU A 137 -14.07 -10.30 -0.67
N ASP A 138 -14.63 -11.06 0.28
CA ASP A 138 -15.64 -10.57 1.22
C ASP A 138 -15.13 -9.43 2.12
N VAL A 139 -13.81 -9.27 2.23
CA VAL A 139 -13.16 -8.23 3.03
C VAL A 139 -12.50 -7.18 2.15
N ASP A 140 -11.68 -7.56 1.16
CA ASP A 140 -10.79 -6.65 0.42
C ASP A 140 -10.93 -6.75 -1.11
N SER A 141 -12.17 -6.77 -1.60
CA SER A 141 -12.45 -6.92 -3.04
C SER A 141 -11.88 -5.82 -3.94
N LYS A 142 -11.63 -4.63 -3.41
CA LYS A 142 -11.04 -3.50 -4.15
C LYS A 142 -9.53 -3.39 -3.95
N SER A 143 -8.93 -4.29 -3.20
CA SER A 143 -7.53 -4.25 -2.81
C SER A 143 -7.15 -2.95 -2.08
N ASP A 144 -8.07 -2.25 -1.40
CA ASP A 144 -7.85 -0.92 -0.82
C ASP A 144 -7.92 -0.91 0.72
N MET A 145 -8.49 -1.94 1.36
CA MET A 145 -8.73 -1.97 2.80
C MET A 145 -7.44 -1.84 3.62
N PHE A 146 -6.37 -2.48 3.18
CA PHE A 146 -5.09 -2.46 3.86
C PHE A 146 -4.15 -1.36 3.37
N ARG A 147 -4.59 -0.55 2.40
CA ARG A 147 -3.85 0.62 1.89
C ARG A 147 -4.30 1.93 2.52
N PHE A 148 -5.59 2.04 2.84
CA PHE A 148 -6.21 3.27 3.35
C PHE A 148 -6.85 3.05 4.72
N PRO A 149 -7.21 4.13 5.43
CA PRO A 149 -8.01 4.01 6.66
C PRO A 149 -9.29 3.23 6.41
N PHE A 150 -9.77 2.54 7.45
CA PHE A 150 -10.93 1.68 7.35
C PHE A 150 -12.21 2.50 7.19
N GLU A 151 -13.10 2.06 6.29
CA GLU A 151 -14.41 2.67 6.11
C GLU A 151 -15.38 2.26 7.24
N ASP A 152 -16.42 3.07 7.46
CA ASP A 152 -17.41 2.87 8.53
C ASP A 152 -18.04 1.46 8.52
N GLU A 153 -18.30 0.91 7.33
CA GLU A 153 -18.85 -0.44 7.18
C GLU A 153 -17.91 -1.50 7.76
N PHE A 154 -16.61 -1.40 7.45
CA PHE A 154 -15.60 -2.30 8.00
C PHE A 154 -15.51 -2.18 9.52
N LEU A 155 -15.45 -0.95 10.03
CA LEU A 155 -15.36 -0.69 11.47
C LEU A 155 -16.61 -1.22 12.19
N SER A 156 -17.80 -1.04 11.65
CA SER A 156 -19.04 -1.55 12.25
C SER A 156 -19.03 -3.07 12.49
N LYS A 157 -18.30 -3.82 11.65
CA LYS A 157 -18.24 -5.30 11.71
C LYS A 157 -17.06 -5.82 12.53
N TYR A 158 -15.94 -5.10 12.54
CA TYR A 158 -14.67 -5.63 13.03
C TYR A 158 -14.00 -4.80 14.12
N GLN A 159 -14.47 -3.58 14.38
CA GLN A 159 -13.85 -2.70 15.36
C GLN A 159 -13.78 -3.37 16.74
N GLY A 160 -12.59 -3.29 17.35
CA GLY A 160 -12.32 -3.84 18.68
C GLY A 160 -11.91 -5.31 18.68
N LYS A 161 -11.93 -6.01 17.53
CA LYS A 161 -11.43 -7.38 17.41
C LYS A 161 -9.92 -7.42 17.19
N PHE A 162 -9.32 -8.58 17.50
CA PHE A 162 -7.91 -8.84 17.25
C PHE A 162 -7.78 -9.86 16.11
N LEU A 163 -7.10 -9.51 15.02
CA LEU A 163 -6.71 -10.48 14.01
C LEU A 163 -5.53 -11.31 14.53
N ASP A 164 -5.64 -12.62 14.36
CA ASP A 164 -4.54 -13.54 14.64
C ASP A 164 -3.45 -13.34 13.57
N ASN A 165 -2.35 -12.69 13.96
CA ASN A 165 -1.30 -12.34 13.01
C ASN A 165 -0.70 -13.59 12.37
N VAL A 166 -0.46 -14.63 13.16
CA VAL A 166 0.14 -15.89 12.71
C VAL A 166 -0.83 -16.65 11.82
N GLY A 167 -2.09 -16.77 12.25
CA GLY A 167 -3.13 -17.47 11.52
C GLY A 167 -3.40 -16.85 10.14
N VAL A 168 -3.60 -15.53 10.10
CA VAL A 168 -3.84 -14.79 8.85
C VAL A 168 -2.61 -14.84 7.94
N ALA A 169 -1.39 -14.66 8.47
CA ALA A 169 -0.16 -14.77 7.69
C ALA A 169 0.01 -16.16 7.09
N ASN A 170 -0.15 -17.23 7.88
CA ASN A 170 -0.05 -18.61 7.39
C ASN A 170 -1.01 -18.89 6.23
N ASN A 171 -2.24 -18.40 6.32
CA ASN A 171 -3.22 -18.58 5.25
C ASN A 171 -2.87 -17.79 3.98
N LEU A 172 -2.42 -16.54 4.10
CA LEU A 172 -1.94 -15.75 2.97
C LEU A 172 -0.75 -16.41 2.28
N LEU A 173 0.23 -16.90 3.05
CA LEU A 173 1.42 -17.58 2.54
C LEU A 173 1.06 -18.92 1.88
N GLN A 174 0.14 -19.70 2.46
CA GLN A 174 -0.37 -20.92 1.84
C GLN A 174 -1.09 -20.63 0.52
N ALA A 175 -1.94 -19.61 0.48
CA ALA A 175 -2.62 -19.21 -0.76
C ALA A 175 -1.61 -18.85 -1.85
N PHE A 176 -0.60 -18.06 -1.52
CA PHE A 176 0.47 -17.75 -2.48
C PHE A 176 1.28 -18.99 -2.88
N ALA A 177 1.58 -19.90 -1.96
CA ALA A 177 2.30 -21.13 -2.25
C ALA A 177 1.55 -22.01 -3.29
N LEU A 178 0.21 -22.08 -3.19
CA LEU A 178 -0.62 -22.78 -4.17
C LEU A 178 -0.61 -22.07 -5.53
N VAL A 179 -0.67 -20.73 -5.56
CA VAL A 179 -0.50 -19.95 -6.80
C VAL A 179 0.90 -20.18 -7.40
N LYS A 180 1.95 -20.16 -6.57
CA LYS A 180 3.34 -20.42 -6.94
C LYS A 180 3.53 -21.82 -7.52
N LYS A 181 2.87 -22.83 -6.95
CA LYS A 181 2.83 -24.20 -7.50
C LYS A 181 2.26 -24.21 -8.92
N CYS A 182 1.18 -23.48 -9.17
CA CYS A 182 0.64 -23.31 -10.53
C CYS A 182 1.60 -22.56 -11.46
N LEU A 183 2.27 -21.50 -10.98
CA LEU A 183 3.27 -20.73 -11.75
C LEU A 183 4.45 -21.63 -12.16
N LYS A 184 4.87 -22.52 -11.27
CA LYS A 184 5.93 -23.52 -11.47
C LYS A 184 5.46 -24.82 -12.12
N LYS A 185 4.23 -24.87 -12.67
CA LYS A 185 3.68 -26.06 -13.35
C LYS A 185 3.70 -27.34 -12.50
N GLY A 186 3.40 -27.21 -11.22
CA GLY A 186 3.33 -28.33 -10.27
C GLY A 186 4.67 -28.80 -9.72
N ILE A 187 5.79 -28.17 -10.09
CA ILE A 187 7.09 -28.48 -9.49
C ILE A 187 7.01 -28.19 -7.98
N PRO A 188 7.31 -29.19 -7.11
CA PRO A 188 7.24 -29.02 -5.66
C PRO A 188 8.14 -27.89 -5.17
N ASP A 189 7.67 -27.19 -4.14
CA ASP A 189 8.46 -26.23 -3.38
C ASP A 189 8.61 -26.80 -1.96
N ASP A 190 9.83 -27.21 -1.59
CA ASP A 190 10.06 -27.93 -0.32
C ASP A 190 9.74 -27.09 0.91
N GLU A 191 9.77 -25.77 0.78
CA GLU A 191 9.56 -24.80 1.86
C GLU A 191 8.09 -24.60 2.24
N ASN A 192 7.13 -24.93 1.36
CA ASN A 192 5.71 -24.58 1.56
C ASN A 192 4.79 -25.77 1.29
N LYS A 193 4.82 -26.76 2.18
CA LYS A 193 3.90 -27.92 2.13
C LYS A 193 2.49 -27.47 2.48
N PHE A 194 1.51 -27.92 1.67
CA PHE A 194 0.10 -27.68 1.94
C PHE A 194 -0.29 -28.26 3.30
N ASN A 195 -0.84 -27.41 4.17
CA ASN A 195 -1.38 -27.79 5.46
C ASN A 195 -2.91 -27.83 5.39
N GLU A 196 -3.45 -29.04 5.39
CA GLU A 196 -4.91 -29.27 5.36
C GLU A 196 -5.62 -28.94 6.67
N THR A 197 -4.89 -28.63 7.75
CA THR A 197 -5.49 -28.24 9.04
C THR A 197 -5.81 -26.75 9.12
N LEU A 198 -5.37 -25.94 8.14
CA LEU A 198 -5.68 -24.52 8.09
C LEU A 198 -7.08 -24.34 7.49
N GLU A 199 -7.94 -23.59 8.18
CA GLU A 199 -9.25 -23.23 7.65
C GLU A 199 -9.11 -22.18 6.54
N PRO A 200 -9.82 -22.28 5.40
CA PRO A 200 -9.71 -21.35 4.28
C PRO A 200 -10.45 -20.02 4.54
N GLU A 201 -10.15 -19.37 5.67
CA GLU A 201 -10.71 -18.07 6.05
C GLU A 201 -9.64 -16.98 6.00
N PHE A 202 -9.97 -15.83 5.41
CA PHE A 202 -9.03 -14.72 5.38
C PHE A 202 -8.85 -14.10 6.76
N PHE A 203 -9.94 -13.81 7.47
CA PHE A 203 -9.89 -13.26 8.82
C PHE A 203 -10.01 -14.34 9.88
N ILE A 204 -8.88 -14.59 10.55
CA ILE A 204 -8.80 -15.41 11.77
C ILE A 204 -8.70 -14.45 12.95
N PHE A 205 -9.53 -14.66 13.98
CA PHE A 205 -9.58 -13.78 15.15
C PHE A 205 -8.97 -14.45 16.37
N ALA A 206 -8.20 -13.67 17.12
CA ALA A 206 -7.64 -14.05 18.40
C ALA A 206 -8.48 -13.49 19.58
N PRO A 207 -8.47 -14.15 20.75
CA PRO A 207 -9.19 -13.68 21.93
C PRO A 207 -8.45 -12.56 22.68
N HIS A 208 -7.21 -12.24 22.33
CA HIS A 208 -6.37 -11.24 23.01
C HIS A 208 -5.49 -10.46 22.02
N GLY A 209 -5.02 -9.28 22.45
CA GLY A 209 -4.13 -8.42 21.65
C GLY A 209 -2.64 -8.76 21.71
N PHE A 210 -2.19 -9.62 22.62
CA PHE A 210 -0.77 -9.99 22.68
C PHE A 210 -0.32 -10.67 21.38
N GLY A 211 0.60 -10.03 20.64
CA GLY A 211 1.09 -10.48 19.33
C GLY A 211 0.08 -10.43 18.18
N ASN A 212 -1.07 -9.74 18.35
CA ASN A 212 -2.20 -9.77 17.42
C ASN A 212 -2.67 -8.36 17.05
N CYS A 213 -2.98 -8.15 15.78
CA CYS A 213 -3.37 -6.86 15.25
C CYS A 213 -4.73 -6.42 15.79
N TRP A 214 -4.76 -5.31 16.51
CA TRP A 214 -5.99 -4.69 16.97
C TRP A 214 -6.66 -3.87 15.85
N LEU A 215 -7.84 -4.31 15.43
CA LEU A 215 -8.66 -3.56 14.48
C LEU A 215 -9.33 -2.39 15.17
N ARG A 216 -8.58 -1.31 15.37
CA ARG A 216 -9.08 -0.03 15.87
C ARG A 216 -8.60 1.13 15.01
N GLN A 217 -9.48 2.11 14.88
CA GLN A 217 -9.19 3.39 14.28
C GLN A 217 -9.48 4.48 15.32
N GLN A 218 -8.56 5.43 15.51
CA GLN A 218 -8.86 6.60 16.32
C GLN A 218 -9.75 7.54 15.50
N LEU A 219 -10.67 8.23 16.18
CA LEU A 219 -11.56 9.20 15.53
C LEU A 219 -10.81 10.52 15.23
N SER A 220 -9.82 10.86 16.05
CA SER A 220 -9.09 12.13 15.98
C SER A 220 -8.25 12.29 14.71
N ASP A 221 -7.77 11.19 14.12
CA ASP A 221 -6.90 11.21 12.95
C ASP A 221 -7.50 10.49 11.72
N GLU A 222 -8.78 10.10 11.81
CA GLU A 222 -9.49 9.36 10.76
C GLU A 222 -8.74 8.08 10.31
N GLY A 223 -7.89 7.51 11.19
CA GLY A 223 -7.07 6.32 10.92
C GLY A 223 -5.83 6.50 10.08
N PHE A 224 -5.45 7.73 9.74
CA PHE A 224 -4.27 7.97 8.92
C PHE A 224 -2.95 7.63 9.65
N HIS A 225 -2.84 7.84 10.96
CA HIS A 225 -1.62 7.55 11.74
C HIS A 225 -1.21 6.09 11.56
N VAL A 226 -2.12 5.15 11.83
CA VAL A 226 -1.83 3.70 11.76
C VAL A 226 -1.33 3.33 10.37
N LYS A 227 -1.97 3.85 9.32
CA LYS A 227 -1.61 3.54 7.93
C LYS A 227 -0.28 4.19 7.55
N VAL A 228 -0.11 5.49 7.78
CA VAL A 228 1.12 6.23 7.44
C VAL A 228 2.32 5.63 8.15
N ASN A 229 2.25 5.42 9.47
CA ASN A 229 3.37 4.90 10.24
C ASN A 229 3.66 3.43 9.92
N GLY A 230 2.64 2.61 9.69
CA GLY A 230 2.81 1.23 9.23
C GLY A 230 3.57 1.17 7.92
N TYR A 231 3.15 1.93 6.90
CA TYR A 231 3.84 1.94 5.61
C TYR A 231 5.26 2.52 5.70
N ILE A 232 5.48 3.63 6.42
CA ILE A 232 6.82 4.22 6.56
C ILE A 232 7.79 3.22 7.21
N SER A 233 7.33 2.54 8.27
CA SER A 233 8.19 1.61 9.01
C SER A 233 8.54 0.38 8.18
N VAL A 234 7.57 -0.16 7.43
CA VAL A 234 7.79 -1.29 6.53
C VAL A 234 8.68 -0.90 5.33
N ILE A 235 8.53 0.31 4.80
CA ILE A 235 9.44 0.88 3.79
C ILE A 235 10.87 0.91 4.33
N ASP A 236 11.08 1.47 5.52
CA ASP A 236 12.42 1.61 6.13
C ASP A 236 13.03 0.22 6.40
N PHE A 237 12.22 -0.73 6.88
CA PHE A 237 12.63 -2.11 7.07
C PHE A 237 13.07 -2.77 5.75
N ILE A 238 12.20 -2.81 4.73
CA ILE A 238 12.49 -3.44 3.44
C ILE A 238 13.70 -2.79 2.76
N TYR A 239 13.80 -1.46 2.79
CA TYR A 239 14.92 -0.73 2.22
C TYR A 239 16.25 -1.17 2.86
N ASN A 240 16.30 -1.22 4.20
CA ASN A 240 17.52 -1.57 4.93
C ASN A 240 17.81 -3.08 4.94
N ASN A 241 16.82 -3.92 4.64
CA ASN A 241 16.98 -5.37 4.65
C ASN A 241 17.92 -5.84 3.51
N GLN A 242 19.07 -6.38 3.90
CA GLN A 242 20.12 -6.86 2.99
C GLN A 242 19.85 -8.27 2.42
N GLN A 243 18.87 -9.00 2.98
CA GLN A 243 18.47 -10.32 2.48
C GLN A 243 17.60 -10.21 1.23
N ILE A 244 17.00 -9.04 0.98
CA ILE A 244 16.21 -8.76 -0.22
C ILE A 244 17.08 -7.98 -1.21
N SER A 245 17.30 -8.53 -2.40
CA SER A 245 18.06 -7.84 -3.46
C SER A 245 17.40 -6.51 -3.84
N LYS A 246 18.19 -5.55 -4.33
CA LYS A 246 17.71 -4.21 -4.70
C LYS A 246 16.66 -4.28 -5.81
N GLU A 247 16.88 -5.14 -6.79
CA GLU A 247 15.95 -5.43 -7.89
C GLU A 247 14.64 -6.00 -7.35
N THR A 248 14.73 -6.87 -6.34
CA THR A 248 13.56 -7.55 -5.76
C THR A 248 12.67 -6.57 -4.99
N LYS A 249 13.25 -5.65 -4.23
CA LYS A 249 12.48 -4.67 -3.45
C LYS A 249 12.09 -3.39 -4.18
N PHE A 250 12.65 -3.12 -5.36
CA PHE A 250 12.43 -1.84 -6.06
C PHE A 250 10.94 -1.54 -6.32
N TYR A 251 10.23 -2.43 -7.01
CA TYR A 251 8.81 -2.20 -7.34
C TYR A 251 7.91 -2.12 -6.10
N PRO A 252 8.01 -3.06 -5.14
CA PRO A 252 7.28 -2.96 -3.87
C PRO A 252 7.56 -1.64 -3.14
N LEU A 253 8.82 -1.20 -3.03
CA LEU A 253 9.18 0.08 -2.41
C LEU A 253 8.58 1.27 -3.16
N MET A 254 8.71 1.32 -4.49
CA MET A 254 8.15 2.40 -5.31
C MET A 254 6.64 2.52 -5.13
N PHE A 255 5.93 1.38 -5.11
CA PHE A 255 4.51 1.37 -4.81
C PHE A 255 4.22 1.90 -3.40
N MET A 256 4.88 1.35 -2.39
CA MET A 256 4.64 1.72 -1.00
C MET A 256 4.91 3.21 -0.77
N PHE A 257 6.02 3.74 -1.29
CA PHE A 257 6.33 5.16 -1.24
C PHE A 257 5.24 6.02 -1.87
N ARG A 258 4.81 5.69 -3.09
CA ARG A 258 3.76 6.44 -3.77
C ARG A 258 2.41 6.35 -3.04
N ASN A 259 2.10 5.21 -2.42
CA ASN A 259 0.91 5.06 -1.57
C ASN A 259 1.01 5.92 -0.30
N THR A 260 2.17 5.93 0.36
CA THR A 260 2.42 6.76 1.55
C THR A 260 2.31 8.25 1.25
N ILE A 261 2.82 8.73 0.11
CA ILE A 261 2.64 10.12 -0.32
C ILE A 261 1.15 10.47 -0.46
N GLU A 262 0.33 9.57 -1.00
CA GLU A 262 -1.13 9.78 -1.05
C GLU A 262 -1.76 9.80 0.34
N LEU A 263 -1.36 8.88 1.23
CA LEU A 263 -1.85 8.85 2.61
C LEU A 263 -1.51 10.13 3.38
N CYS A 264 -0.26 10.61 3.27
CA CYS A 264 0.17 11.87 3.87
C CYS A 264 -0.64 13.07 3.35
N LEU A 265 -0.85 13.15 2.03
CA LEU A 265 -1.68 14.19 1.43
C LEU A 265 -3.14 14.10 1.86
N LYS A 266 -3.69 12.87 2.00
CA LYS A 266 -5.05 12.67 2.49
C LYS A 266 -5.18 13.07 3.96
N ARG A 267 -4.22 12.75 4.82
CA ARG A 267 -4.19 13.23 6.22
C ARG A 267 -4.29 14.76 6.27
N LEU A 268 -3.47 15.46 5.49
CA LEU A 268 -3.52 16.92 5.39
C LEU A 268 -4.86 17.44 4.82
N PHE A 269 -5.42 16.74 3.83
CA PHE A 269 -6.72 17.07 3.24
C PHE A 269 -7.89 16.93 4.22
N TYR A 270 -7.74 16.07 5.22
CA TYR A 270 -8.70 15.81 6.31
C TYR A 270 -8.48 16.67 7.56
N SER A 271 -7.49 17.59 7.54
CA SER A 271 -7.24 18.49 8.66
C SER A 271 -8.49 19.27 9.08
N THR A 272 -8.69 19.39 10.40
CA THR A 272 -9.87 19.97 11.05
C THR A 272 -9.72 21.44 11.42
N VAL A 273 -8.65 22.10 10.99
CA VAL A 273 -8.44 23.54 11.21
C VAL A 273 -9.59 24.38 10.60
N ASP A 274 -9.97 25.49 11.25
CA ASP A 274 -11.14 26.31 10.85
C ASP A 274 -11.11 26.73 9.37
N ASN A 275 -9.90 26.97 8.85
CA ASN A 275 -9.65 27.42 7.49
C ASN A 275 -9.05 26.32 6.61
N GLY A 276 -9.50 25.08 6.82
CA GLY A 276 -9.09 23.91 6.06
C GLY A 276 -9.66 23.87 4.64
N VAL A 277 -9.69 22.66 4.06
CA VAL A 277 -10.23 22.45 2.70
C VAL A 277 -11.73 22.78 2.70
N PRO A 278 -12.23 23.62 1.75
CA PRO A 278 -13.64 23.98 1.71
C PRO A 278 -14.55 22.74 1.65
N LEU A 279 -15.59 22.67 2.49
CA LEU A 279 -16.45 21.48 2.64
C LEU A 279 -16.97 20.92 1.31
N LYS A 280 -17.40 21.79 0.38
CA LYS A 280 -17.85 21.37 -0.96
C LYS A 280 -16.76 20.61 -1.71
N VAL A 281 -15.52 21.09 -1.65
CA VAL A 281 -14.38 20.43 -2.27
C VAL A 281 -14.07 19.14 -1.52
N PHE A 282 -14.02 19.20 -0.19
CA PHE A 282 -13.76 18.05 0.67
C PHE A 282 -14.65 16.86 0.34
N TYR A 283 -15.98 17.01 0.41
CA TYR A 283 -16.90 15.91 0.13
C TYR A 283 -16.81 15.39 -1.31
N SER A 284 -16.46 16.24 -2.27
CA SER A 284 -16.30 15.82 -3.67
C SER A 284 -14.98 15.12 -3.97
N LYS A 285 -13.93 15.33 -3.17
CA LYS A 285 -12.55 14.93 -3.47
C LYS A 285 -11.86 14.07 -2.41
N ARG A 286 -12.43 13.90 -1.22
CA ARG A 286 -11.82 13.15 -0.11
C ARG A 286 -11.42 11.71 -0.46
N LYS A 287 -12.14 11.06 -1.39
CA LYS A 287 -11.83 9.72 -1.90
C LYS A 287 -10.91 9.70 -3.13
N SER A 288 -10.38 10.84 -3.58
CA SER A 288 -9.54 10.92 -4.78
C SER A 288 -8.17 10.28 -4.54
N HIS A 289 -7.64 9.64 -5.60
CA HIS A 289 -6.28 9.09 -5.65
C HIS A 289 -5.30 10.02 -6.40
N LEU A 290 -5.78 11.17 -6.90
CA LEU A 290 -4.98 12.09 -7.71
C LEU A 290 -4.18 13.05 -6.83
N ILE A 291 -2.93 12.66 -6.53
CA ILE A 291 -2.05 13.39 -5.59
C ILE A 291 -1.85 14.87 -5.95
N LYS A 292 -1.69 15.21 -7.24
CA LYS A 292 -1.50 16.60 -7.66
C LYS A 292 -2.82 17.34 -7.87
N LYS A 293 -3.66 16.80 -8.76
CA LYS A 293 -4.85 17.50 -9.30
C LYS A 293 -5.91 17.77 -8.23
N ASP A 294 -6.12 16.83 -7.32
CA ASP A 294 -7.20 16.89 -6.34
C ASP A 294 -6.67 17.08 -4.92
N LEU A 295 -5.64 16.36 -4.48
CA LEU A 295 -5.17 16.46 -3.09
C LEU A 295 -4.28 17.70 -2.88
N TRP A 296 -3.08 17.71 -3.46
CA TRP A 296 -2.11 18.80 -3.29
C TRP A 296 -2.67 20.17 -3.67
N LYS A 297 -3.39 20.27 -4.80
CA LYS A 297 -4.04 21.53 -5.24
C LYS A 297 -4.87 22.19 -4.13
N ASN A 298 -5.54 21.41 -3.30
CA ASN A 298 -6.42 21.92 -2.24
C ASN A 298 -5.73 21.99 -0.88
N VAL A 299 -4.69 21.19 -0.64
CA VAL A 299 -3.89 21.21 0.59
C VAL A 299 -2.87 22.35 0.59
N LYS A 300 -2.19 22.63 -0.54
CA LYS A 300 -1.16 23.69 -0.65
C LYS A 300 -1.64 25.05 -0.11
N PRO A 301 -2.84 25.56 -0.47
CA PRO A 301 -3.32 26.83 0.07
C PRO A 301 -3.55 26.83 1.58
N VAL A 302 -3.90 25.67 2.18
CA VAL A 302 -4.09 25.53 3.63
C VAL A 302 -2.73 25.62 4.33
N ILE A 303 -1.73 24.86 3.84
CA ILE A 303 -0.35 24.89 4.37
C ILE A 303 0.20 26.32 4.32
N LEU A 304 0.14 26.97 3.14
CA LEU A 304 0.67 28.32 2.97
C LEU A 304 0.01 29.34 3.90
N ARG A 305 -1.30 29.23 4.11
CA ARG A 305 -2.02 30.15 5.01
C ARG A 305 -1.43 30.10 6.42
N TYR A 306 -1.33 28.90 6.99
CA TYR A 306 -0.88 28.73 8.37
C TYR A 306 0.63 28.91 8.53
N ALA A 307 1.43 28.49 7.53
CA ALA A 307 2.87 28.75 7.53
C ALA A 307 3.18 30.26 7.52
N ASN A 308 2.49 31.05 6.70
CA ASN A 308 2.66 32.50 6.66
C ASN A 308 2.25 33.18 7.97
N SER A 309 1.14 32.75 8.58
CA SER A 309 0.70 33.28 9.88
C SER A 309 1.72 33.03 11.00
N SER A 310 2.48 31.93 10.91
CA SER A 310 3.51 31.56 11.88
C SER A 310 4.91 32.07 11.54
N GLY A 311 5.08 32.79 10.41
CA GLY A 311 6.38 33.29 9.96
C GLY A 311 7.35 32.21 9.47
N ASN A 312 6.84 31.04 9.08
CA ASN A 312 7.63 29.94 8.55
C ASN A 312 8.10 30.21 7.12
N ASP A 313 9.23 29.62 6.74
CA ASP A 313 9.70 29.62 5.35
C ASP A 313 8.73 28.83 4.45
N THR A 314 8.33 29.45 3.34
CA THR A 314 7.38 28.89 2.37
C THR A 314 8.06 28.42 1.08
N GLU A 315 9.35 28.68 0.88
CA GLU A 315 10.12 28.22 -0.28
C GLU A 315 10.12 26.69 -0.38
N VAL A 316 10.24 26.00 0.76
CA VAL A 316 10.16 24.54 0.86
C VAL A 316 8.84 23.97 0.33
N VAL A 317 7.74 24.73 0.34
CA VAL A 317 6.44 24.30 -0.19
C VAL A 317 6.46 24.23 -1.72
N ASP A 318 7.16 25.16 -2.37
CA ASP A 318 7.32 25.17 -3.82
C ASP A 318 8.30 24.08 -4.28
N ILE A 319 9.35 23.82 -3.49
CA ILE A 319 10.22 22.65 -3.69
C ILE A 319 9.40 21.37 -3.60
N ALA A 320 8.61 21.19 -2.53
CA ALA A 320 7.75 20.02 -2.37
C ALA A 320 6.76 19.86 -3.54
N GLU A 321 6.16 20.95 -4.05
CA GLU A 321 5.32 20.91 -5.24
C GLU A 321 6.06 20.38 -6.47
N ARG A 322 7.29 20.86 -6.72
CA ARG A 322 8.13 20.34 -7.81
C ARG A 322 8.37 18.85 -7.64
N LEU A 323 8.68 18.39 -6.43
CA LEU A 323 8.95 16.98 -6.20
C LEU A 323 7.69 16.10 -6.39
N ILE A 324 6.52 16.57 -5.95
CA ILE A 324 5.22 15.93 -6.17
C ILE A 324 4.88 15.87 -7.67
N ASN A 325 5.24 16.90 -8.45
CA ASN A 325 4.99 16.93 -9.88
C ASN A 325 5.71 15.80 -10.61
N GLU A 326 6.95 15.50 -10.21
CA GLU A 326 7.73 14.39 -10.74
C GLU A 326 7.05 13.04 -10.42
N ILE A 327 6.67 12.81 -9.15
CA ILE A 327 5.96 11.59 -8.74
C ILE A 327 4.63 11.44 -9.48
N ASN A 328 3.89 12.53 -9.68
CA ASN A 328 2.63 12.51 -10.43
C ASN A 328 2.84 12.22 -11.92
N ALA A 329 3.96 12.65 -12.51
CA ALA A 329 4.31 12.30 -13.88
C ALA A 329 4.65 10.81 -14.01
N LEU A 330 5.33 10.28 -12.99
CA LEU A 330 5.70 8.87 -12.88
C LEU A 330 4.50 7.95 -12.64
N ASP A 331 3.58 8.31 -11.75
CA ASP A 331 2.42 7.48 -11.38
C ASP A 331 1.22 8.32 -10.93
N LYS A 332 0.53 8.88 -11.93
CA LYS A 332 -0.65 9.73 -11.74
C LYS A 332 -1.79 9.02 -10.99
N ASN A 333 -2.03 7.74 -11.27
CA ASN A 333 -3.21 7.02 -10.79
C ASN A 333 -2.92 6.08 -9.60
N GLY A 334 -1.65 5.86 -9.25
CA GLY A 334 -1.27 4.97 -8.15
C GLY A 334 -1.26 3.50 -8.51
N ASP A 335 -1.01 3.18 -9.78
CA ASP A 335 -1.05 1.83 -10.31
C ASP A 335 0.19 1.45 -11.13
N ASN A 336 1.05 2.41 -11.50
CA ASN A 336 2.23 2.12 -12.33
C ASN A 336 3.24 1.19 -11.67
N PHE A 337 3.34 1.21 -10.34
CA PHE A 337 4.26 0.34 -9.59
C PHE A 337 3.57 -0.91 -9.00
N ARG A 338 2.27 -1.09 -9.26
CA ARG A 338 1.56 -2.33 -8.89
C ARG A 338 1.62 -3.39 -9.97
N TYR A 339 1.80 -2.97 -11.22
CA TYR A 339 1.72 -3.84 -12.40
C TYR A 339 2.82 -3.47 -13.40
N PRO A 340 3.37 -4.44 -14.14
CA PRO A 340 4.35 -4.12 -15.19
C PRO A 340 3.69 -3.35 -16.36
N THR A 341 2.39 -3.56 -16.58
CA THR A 341 1.65 -3.01 -17.72
C THR A 341 0.34 -2.33 -17.34
N SER A 342 -0.17 -1.49 -18.25
CA SER A 342 -1.55 -1.00 -18.23
C SER A 342 -2.58 -2.06 -18.60
N TYR A 343 -3.87 -1.72 -18.49
CA TYR A 343 -4.94 -2.56 -19.06
C TYR A 343 -4.79 -2.75 -20.57
N SER A 344 -4.14 -1.83 -21.30
CA SER A 344 -3.80 -2.00 -22.71
C SER A 344 -2.56 -2.87 -22.95
N LEU A 345 -1.97 -3.45 -21.89
CA LEU A 345 -0.71 -4.22 -21.90
C LEU A 345 0.52 -3.40 -22.33
N GLU A 346 0.45 -2.08 -22.19
CA GLU A 346 1.59 -1.19 -22.40
C GLU A 346 2.46 -1.16 -21.14
N TYR A 347 3.77 -1.41 -21.31
CA TYR A 347 4.74 -1.30 -20.21
C TYR A 347 4.89 0.15 -19.79
N ARG A 348 4.67 0.43 -18.49
CA ARG A 348 4.57 1.82 -18.01
C ARG A 348 5.90 2.38 -17.48
N PHE A 349 6.70 1.53 -16.85
CA PHE A 349 7.99 1.89 -16.27
C PHE A 349 9.02 0.85 -16.67
N ASP A 350 9.72 1.12 -17.76
CA ASP A 350 10.60 0.17 -18.44
C ASP A 350 11.82 0.87 -19.02
N ASP A 351 12.90 0.11 -19.17
CA ASP A 351 14.22 0.57 -19.63
C ASP A 351 14.71 1.80 -18.84
N LYS A 352 14.68 1.68 -17.51
CA LYS A 352 15.11 2.73 -16.57
C LYS A 352 16.27 2.28 -15.71
N ILE A 353 17.15 3.22 -15.39
CA ILE A 353 18.24 3.05 -14.44
C ILE A 353 18.03 4.08 -13.35
N LEU A 354 18.02 3.64 -12.09
CA LEU A 354 17.81 4.48 -10.92
C LEU A 354 18.80 4.15 -9.83
N ASP A 355 19.12 5.14 -9.01
CA ASP A 355 19.81 4.96 -7.74
C ASP A 355 18.73 4.79 -6.64
N LEU A 356 18.63 3.58 -6.07
CA LEU A 356 17.63 3.25 -5.07
C LEU A 356 17.79 4.07 -3.77
N ASN A 357 19.02 4.43 -3.42
CA ASN A 357 19.29 5.27 -2.25
C ASN A 357 18.86 6.72 -2.49
N ASN A 358 19.12 7.26 -3.68
CA ASN A 358 18.60 8.57 -4.07
C ASN A 358 17.07 8.60 -4.06
N VAL A 359 16.43 7.58 -4.65
CA VAL A 359 14.96 7.42 -4.65
C VAL A 359 14.40 7.36 -3.21
N TYR A 360 15.03 6.57 -2.33
CA TYR A 360 14.66 6.48 -0.93
C TYR A 360 14.71 7.86 -0.25
N LYS A 361 15.83 8.58 -0.38
CA LYS A 361 15.98 9.92 0.21
C LYS A 361 14.95 10.91 -0.34
N TYR A 362 14.69 10.88 -1.65
CA TYR A 362 13.71 11.74 -2.32
C TYR A 362 12.31 11.60 -1.73
N PHE A 363 11.83 10.36 -1.58
CA PHE A 363 10.51 10.12 -0.98
C PHE A 363 10.50 10.41 0.52
N LYS A 364 11.54 10.05 1.27
CA LYS A 364 11.63 10.32 2.71
C LYS A 364 11.60 11.83 3.00
N ALA A 365 12.27 12.64 2.19
CA ALA A 365 12.22 14.09 2.32
C ALA A 365 10.80 14.64 2.19
N LEU A 366 10.05 14.18 1.18
CA LEU A 366 8.64 14.56 1.00
C LEU A 366 7.74 14.07 2.14
N ILE A 367 7.92 12.83 2.60
CA ILE A 367 7.16 12.26 3.71
C ILE A 367 7.40 13.09 4.99
N ASN A 368 8.65 13.40 5.32
CA ASN A 368 8.99 14.22 6.48
C ASN A 368 8.39 15.63 6.37
N PHE A 369 8.40 16.23 5.18
CA PHE A 369 7.75 17.52 4.94
C PHE A 369 6.24 17.46 5.22
N PHE A 370 5.53 16.45 4.71
CA PHE A 370 4.11 16.32 4.96
C PHE A 370 3.78 16.01 6.41
N ASP A 371 4.58 15.20 7.09
CA ASP A 371 4.39 14.90 8.51
C ASP A 371 4.61 16.14 9.38
N GLY A 372 5.62 16.96 9.05
CA GLY A 372 5.81 18.27 9.67
C GLY A 372 4.62 19.22 9.43
N CYS A 373 4.09 19.26 8.21
CA CYS A 373 2.86 20.03 7.91
C CYS A 373 1.65 19.50 8.71
N ALA A 374 1.52 18.19 8.86
CA ALA A 374 0.40 17.60 9.59
C ALA A 374 0.49 17.94 11.07
N SER A 375 1.67 17.80 11.67
CA SER A 375 1.91 18.19 13.07
C SER A 375 1.63 19.67 13.32
N MET A 376 2.00 20.56 12.39
CA MET A 376 1.65 21.98 12.46
C MET A 376 0.12 22.19 12.46
N LEU A 377 -0.60 21.54 11.54
CA LEU A 377 -2.05 21.69 11.44
C LEU A 377 -2.80 21.06 12.61
N ASP A 378 -2.34 19.92 13.13
CA ASP A 378 -2.91 19.25 14.29
C ASP A 378 -2.82 20.15 15.53
N ALA A 379 -1.64 20.73 15.81
CA ALA A 379 -1.46 21.67 16.93
C ALA A 379 -2.34 22.94 16.81
N ILE A 380 -2.56 23.42 15.58
CA ILE A 380 -3.43 24.57 15.34
C ILE A 380 -4.90 24.19 15.55
N ALA A 381 -5.32 23.01 15.08
CA ALA A 381 -6.69 22.53 15.25
C ALA A 381 -7.03 22.31 16.74
N GLU A 382 -6.09 21.77 17.52
CA GLU A 382 -6.22 21.66 18.97
C GLU A 382 -6.44 23.02 19.62
N TYR A 383 -5.58 24.01 19.32
CA TYR A 383 -5.72 25.37 19.84
C TYR A 383 -7.05 26.03 19.45
N GLN A 384 -7.48 25.88 18.20
CA GLN A 384 -8.77 26.42 17.73
C GLN A 384 -9.96 25.77 18.46
N SER A 385 -9.90 24.45 18.68
CA SER A 385 -10.93 23.72 19.41
C SER A 385 -11.01 24.15 20.88
N GLU A 386 -9.87 24.41 21.53
CA GLU A 386 -9.82 24.90 22.92
C GLU A 386 -10.46 26.29 23.03
N MET A 387 -10.07 27.24 22.16
CA MET A 387 -10.66 28.58 22.17
C MET A 387 -12.18 28.57 21.93
N GLN A 388 -12.65 27.72 21.03
CA GLN A 388 -14.08 27.61 20.73
C GLN A 388 -14.85 27.06 21.94
N ALA A 389 -14.31 26.04 22.61
CA ALA A 389 -14.91 25.46 23.80
C ALA A 389 -14.96 26.45 24.97
N GLU A 390 -13.91 27.25 25.17
CA GLU A 390 -13.89 28.33 26.17
C GLU A 390 -14.94 29.40 25.87
N TYR A 391 -15.04 29.85 24.62
CA TYR A 391 -16.02 30.85 24.20
C TYR A 391 -17.47 30.35 24.36
N GLU A 392 -17.74 29.10 24.00
CA GLU A 392 -19.05 28.46 24.19
C GLU A 392 -19.40 28.35 25.68
N ALA A 393 -18.45 27.97 26.53
CA ALA A 393 -18.65 27.94 27.97
C ALA A 393 -18.96 29.33 28.53
N GLU A 394 -18.26 30.39 28.10
CA GLU A 394 -18.55 31.75 28.54
C GLU A 394 -19.94 32.25 28.08
N MET A 395 -20.39 31.82 26.90
CA MET A 395 -21.72 32.16 26.39
C MET A 395 -22.85 31.43 27.12
N ASP A 396 -22.66 30.17 27.50
CA ASP A 396 -23.66 29.38 28.24
C ASP A 396 -23.84 29.83 29.70
N TRP A 397 -22.85 30.56 30.25
CA TRP A 397 -22.91 31.13 31.59
C TRP A 397 -23.58 32.51 31.67
N ASN A 398 -23.83 33.17 30.53
CA ASN A 398 -24.50 34.47 30.42
C ASN A 398 -25.95 34.34 29.94
#